data_AF-A0A7S2Y3C3-F1
#
_entry.id   AF-A0A7S2Y3C3-F1
#
_cell.length_a   1.000
_cell.length_b   1.000
_cell.length_c   1.000
_cell.angle_alpha   90.00
_cell.angle_beta   90.00
_cell.angle_gamma   90.00
#
_symmetry.space_group_name_H-M   'P 1'
#
loop_
_entity.id
_entity.type
_entity.pdbx_description
1 polymer ?
#
loop_
_entity_poly.entity_id
_entity_poly.type
_entity_poly.pdbx_seq_one_letter_code
_entity_poly.pdbx_strand_id
1 'polypeptide(L)'
;MAAFQLGGKHLELSVANLPSQRLAYTNKVFVNVEDYNTLKSWVAEDFRDDKQMLVSLQQCVYMASPLSQVEKGNIAMNGLQRRFCVLALGKALPVSPYVPSARLALATLSLNVDLLSKGKAGRPKVKLDCGALGEAFKSAFRLQVFAVGQQVALDCEGAKLDIRVDGVAHSAVMG
;
A
#
# COMPACT_ATOMS: atom_id res chain seq x y z
N MET A 1 -11.23 -6.59 12.30
CA MET A 1 -9.76 -6.77 12.21
C MET A 1 -9.23 -7.03 13.62
N ALA A 2 -8.59 -8.18 13.87
CA ALA A 2 -7.86 -8.39 15.12
C ALA A 2 -6.41 -7.96 14.87
N ALA A 3 -6.02 -6.77 15.35
CA ALA A 3 -4.68 -6.22 15.22
C ALA A 3 -3.88 -6.54 16.49
N PHE A 4 -2.68 -7.10 16.33
CA PHE A 4 -1.69 -7.03 17.39
C PHE A 4 -1.05 -5.64 17.30
N GLN A 5 -1.43 -4.75 18.20
CA GLN A 5 -0.85 -3.43 18.35
C GLN A 5 0.40 -3.61 19.24
N LEU A 6 1.60 -3.46 18.67
CA LEU A 6 2.79 -3.28 19.50
C LEU A 6 2.66 -1.93 20.20
N GLY A 7 2.64 -1.94 21.53
CA GLY A 7 2.40 -0.77 22.36
C GLY A 7 3.36 0.40 22.07
N GLY A 8 2.77 1.57 21.81
CA GLY A 8 3.25 2.87 22.27
C GLY A 8 4.04 3.74 21.29
N LYS A 9 4.97 3.18 20.51
CA LYS A 9 5.89 4.00 19.70
C LYS A 9 5.30 4.34 18.33
N HIS A 10 5.28 5.62 18.02
CA HIS A 10 4.91 6.15 16.71
C HIS A 10 5.83 7.32 16.36
N LEU A 11 5.98 7.57 15.06
CA LEU A 11 6.48 8.83 14.53
C LEU A 11 5.30 9.69 14.13
N GLU A 12 5.34 10.98 14.47
CA GLU A 12 4.44 11.97 13.90
C GLU A 12 4.99 12.37 12.52
N LEU A 13 4.33 11.91 11.45
CA LEU A 13 4.73 12.18 10.07
C LEU A 13 3.67 13.02 9.36
N SER A 14 4.11 14.02 8.59
CA SER A 14 3.23 14.86 7.79
C SER A 14 3.01 14.27 6.40
N VAL A 15 1.75 14.27 5.94
CA VAL A 15 1.40 13.69 4.64
C VAL A 15 1.94 14.57 3.50
N ALA A 16 2.79 13.98 2.66
CA ALA A 16 3.36 14.61 1.48
C ALA A 16 2.88 13.92 0.19
N ASN A 17 3.12 14.57 -0.96
CA ASN A 17 2.93 13.95 -2.27
C ASN A 17 4.08 13.01 -2.61
N LEU A 18 3.82 12.03 -3.48
CA LEU A 18 4.89 11.23 -4.07
C LEU A 18 5.87 12.11 -4.85
N PRO A 19 7.18 11.88 -4.72
CA PRO A 19 8.20 12.61 -5.50
C PRO A 19 8.22 12.18 -6.98
N SER A 20 7.58 11.05 -7.33
CA SER A 20 7.47 10.57 -8.71
C SER A 20 6.14 9.86 -8.93
N GLN A 21 5.52 10.11 -10.09
CA GLN A 21 4.27 9.44 -10.49
C GLN A 21 4.43 7.93 -10.65
N ARG A 22 5.63 7.45 -11.02
CA ARG A 22 5.88 6.00 -11.20
C ARG A 22 5.72 5.23 -9.89
N LEU A 23 5.98 5.88 -8.76
CA LEU A 23 5.82 5.27 -7.44
C LEU A 23 4.35 4.98 -7.10
N ALA A 24 3.41 5.67 -7.75
CA ALA A 24 1.98 5.46 -7.51
C ALA A 24 1.53 4.03 -7.86
N TYR A 25 2.19 3.38 -8.83
CA TYR A 25 1.88 2.01 -9.26
C TYR A 25 2.45 0.92 -8.33
N THR A 26 3.18 1.32 -7.29
CA THR A 26 3.71 0.37 -6.30
C THR A 26 2.76 0.17 -5.12
N ASN A 27 1.78 1.07 -4.93
CA ASN A 27 0.90 1.13 -3.76
C ASN A 27 1.63 1.17 -2.39
N LYS A 28 2.94 1.45 -2.36
CA LYS A 28 3.70 1.68 -1.14
C LYS A 28 3.51 3.11 -0.64
N VAL A 29 3.78 3.32 0.64
CA VAL A 29 4.03 4.64 1.20
C VAL A 29 5.53 4.82 1.39
N PHE A 30 6.03 6.04 1.21
CA PHE A 30 7.46 6.32 1.24
C PHE A 30 7.79 7.27 2.37
N VAL A 31 8.85 6.97 3.09
CA VAL A 31 9.36 7.80 4.20
C VAL A 31 10.85 8.04 4.00
N ASN A 32 11.40 9.00 4.72
CA ASN A 32 12.84 9.21 4.76
C ASN A 32 13.57 7.95 5.27
N VAL A 33 14.83 7.77 4.87
CA VAL A 33 15.67 6.64 5.28
C VAL A 33 15.82 6.54 6.80
N GLU A 34 15.99 7.66 7.50
CA GLU A 34 16.14 7.69 8.96
C GLU A 34 14.84 7.35 9.69
N ASP A 35 13.70 7.86 9.21
CA ASP A 35 12.38 7.55 9.75
C ASP A 35 12.04 6.07 9.53
N TYR A 36 12.37 5.53 8.35
CA TYR A 36 12.24 4.10 8.04
C TYR A 36 13.06 3.23 9.01
N ASN A 37 14.33 3.57 9.23
CA ASN A 37 15.21 2.83 10.14
C ASN A 37 14.71 2.92 11.58
N THR A 38 14.19 4.08 11.98
CA THR A 38 13.58 4.28 13.30
C THR A 38 12.36 3.37 13.48
N LEU A 39 11.42 3.36 12.54
CA LEU A 39 10.27 2.47 12.55
C LEU A 39 10.69 0.99 12.57
N LYS A 40 11.65 0.60 11.72
CA LYS A 40 12.18 -0.76 11.64
C LYS A 40 12.84 -1.22 12.95
N SER A 41 13.49 -0.30 13.67
CA SER A 41 14.13 -0.59 14.96
C SER A 41 13.13 -0.96 16.06
N TRP A 42 11.86 -0.55 15.92
CA TRP A 42 10.81 -0.85 16.88
C TRP A 42 10.11 -2.20 16.63
N VAL A 43 10.38 -2.83 15.48
CA VAL A 43 9.94 -4.19 15.21
C VAL A 43 10.91 -5.15 15.88
N ALA A 44 10.38 -6.03 16.75
CA ALA A 44 11.18 -7.08 17.38
C ALA A 44 11.79 -8.00 16.32
N GLU A 45 12.99 -8.51 16.59
CA GLU A 45 13.79 -9.23 15.60
C GLU A 45 13.05 -10.45 15.02
N ASP A 46 12.31 -11.19 15.84
CA ASP A 46 11.50 -12.35 15.43
C ASP A 46 10.42 -12.02 14.39
N PHE A 47 10.00 -10.75 14.29
CA PHE A 47 8.97 -10.29 13.37
C PHE A 47 9.52 -9.38 12.27
N ARG A 48 10.84 -9.17 12.22
CA ARG A 48 11.46 -8.28 11.25
C ARG A 48 11.66 -9.02 9.93
N ASP A 49 10.91 -8.63 8.90
CA ASP A 49 11.15 -9.06 7.53
C ASP A 49 11.92 -7.97 6.76
N ASP A 50 13.12 -8.29 6.27
CA ASP A 50 13.91 -7.35 5.48
C ASP A 50 13.26 -6.99 4.13
N LYS A 51 12.34 -7.83 3.64
CA LYS A 51 11.61 -7.63 2.39
C LYS A 51 10.28 -6.89 2.59
N GLN A 52 9.79 -6.77 3.81
CA GLN A 52 8.48 -6.21 4.12
C GLN A 52 8.51 -5.41 5.43
N MET A 53 8.20 -4.12 5.34
CA MET A 53 7.88 -3.29 6.50
C MET A 53 6.47 -2.75 6.32
N LEU A 54 5.54 -3.18 7.17
CA LEU A 54 4.19 -2.63 7.19
C LEU A 54 4.09 -1.56 8.27
N VAL A 55 3.31 -0.52 7.99
CA VAL A 55 3.02 0.57 8.92
C VAL A 55 1.52 0.81 9.01
N SER A 56 1.06 1.11 10.22
CA SER A 56 -0.29 1.55 10.49
C SER A 56 -0.36 3.08 10.42
N LEU A 57 -1.30 3.57 9.62
CA LEU A 57 -1.65 4.98 9.42
C LEU A 57 -3.12 5.14 9.83
N GLN A 58 -3.38 5.41 11.11
CA GLN A 58 -4.74 5.37 11.67
C GLN A 58 -5.43 4.01 11.45
N GLN A 59 -6.42 3.95 10.55
CA GLN A 59 -7.19 2.75 10.20
C GLN A 59 -6.68 2.04 8.95
N CYS A 60 -5.62 2.56 8.32
CA CYS A 60 -5.02 2.01 7.11
C CYS A 60 -3.69 1.32 7.42
N VAL A 61 -3.38 0.26 6.66
CA VAL A 61 -2.07 -0.39 6.69
C VAL A 61 -1.45 -0.35 5.30
N TYR A 62 -0.19 0.06 5.22
CA TYR A 62 0.58 0.07 3.97
C TYR A 62 1.97 -0.50 4.16
N MET A 63 2.56 -0.98 3.07
CA MET A 63 3.99 -1.24 3.03
C MET A 63 4.74 0.08 2.94
N ALA A 64 5.65 0.31 3.89
CA ALA A 64 6.59 1.41 3.88
C ALA A 64 7.84 1.04 3.07
N SER A 65 8.43 2.03 2.40
CA SER A 65 9.73 1.92 1.73
C SER A 65 10.55 3.18 1.98
N PRO A 66 11.87 3.05 2.25
CA PRO A 66 12.73 4.21 2.38
C PRO A 66 12.93 4.88 1.01
N LEU A 67 12.96 6.22 0.99
CA LEU A 67 13.22 6.99 -0.21
C LEU A 67 13.91 8.32 0.14
N SER A 68 15.08 8.57 -0.44
CA SER A 68 15.90 9.76 -0.12
C SER A 68 15.27 11.08 -0.55
N GLN A 69 14.40 11.08 -1.56
CA GLN A 69 13.65 12.27 -1.98
C GLN A 69 12.51 12.63 -1.02
N VAL A 70 12.20 11.79 -0.03
CA VAL A 70 11.22 12.12 1.01
C VAL A 70 11.96 12.81 2.16
N GLU A 71 11.55 14.04 2.46
CA GLU A 71 12.08 14.80 3.59
C GLU A 71 11.78 14.09 4.91
N LYS A 72 12.70 14.21 5.87
CA LYS A 72 12.52 13.65 7.22
C LYS A 72 11.29 14.26 7.89
N GLY A 73 10.52 13.44 8.59
CA GLY A 73 9.25 13.84 9.20
C GLY A 73 8.06 13.82 8.22
N ASN A 74 8.25 13.38 6.97
CA ASN A 74 7.19 13.27 5.98
C ASN A 74 6.91 11.82 5.57
N ILE A 75 5.65 11.56 5.21
CA ILE A 75 5.19 10.33 4.57
C ILE A 75 4.55 10.65 3.22
N ALA A 76 5.20 10.21 2.14
CA ALA A 76 4.75 10.45 0.79
C ALA A 76 3.71 9.40 0.35
N MET A 77 2.54 9.89 -0.06
CA MET A 77 1.39 9.09 -0.47
C MET A 77 0.80 9.60 -1.79
N ASN A 78 0.25 8.69 -2.59
CA ASN A 78 -0.52 9.06 -3.78
C ASN A 78 -1.95 9.51 -3.41
N GLY A 79 -2.68 10.07 -4.38
CA GLY A 79 -4.04 10.55 -4.16
C GLY A 79 -5.07 9.46 -3.84
N LEU A 80 -4.89 8.22 -4.35
CA LEU A 80 -5.80 7.09 -4.08
C LEU A 80 -5.69 6.67 -2.61
N GLN A 81 -4.47 6.52 -2.11
CA GLN A 81 -4.17 6.16 -0.72
C GLN A 81 -4.71 7.23 0.25
N ARG A 82 -4.46 8.52 -0.05
CA ARG A 82 -4.96 9.62 0.78
C ARG A 82 -6.49 9.67 0.84
N ARG A 83 -7.18 9.46 -0.29
CA ARG A 83 -8.65 9.39 -0.30
C ARG A 83 -9.18 8.21 0.51
N PHE A 84 -8.57 7.04 0.34
CA PHE A 84 -8.96 5.84 1.09
C PHE A 84 -8.81 6.03 2.60
N CYS A 85 -7.72 6.66 3.05
CA CYS A 85 -7.46 6.90 4.47
C CYS A 85 -8.02 8.22 5.01
N VAL A 86 -8.71 9.00 4.16
CA VAL A 86 -9.28 10.31 4.53
C VAL A 86 -8.19 11.26 5.10
N LEU A 87 -7.06 11.35 4.39
CA LEU A 87 -5.90 12.15 4.76
C LEU A 87 -5.71 13.36 3.84
N ALA A 88 -5.53 14.53 4.44
CA ALA A 88 -5.16 15.76 3.74
C ALA A 88 -3.64 15.92 3.64
N LEU A 89 -3.15 16.63 2.63
CA LEU A 89 -1.74 17.01 2.54
C LEU A 89 -1.37 17.94 3.71
N GLY A 90 -0.16 17.80 4.24
CA GLY A 90 0.36 18.56 5.38
C GLY A 90 -0.21 18.14 6.74
N LYS A 91 -1.20 17.24 6.79
CA LYS A 91 -1.72 16.71 8.05
C LYS A 91 -0.65 15.81 8.69
N ALA A 92 -0.29 16.08 9.94
CA ALA A 92 0.48 15.16 10.77
C ALA A 92 -0.39 13.99 11.23
N LEU A 93 0.17 12.79 11.27
CA LEU A 93 -0.46 11.61 11.84
C LEU A 93 0.56 10.70 12.54
N PRO A 94 0.10 9.93 13.56
CA PRO A 94 0.92 8.89 14.15
C PRO A 94 1.09 7.73 13.17
N VAL A 95 2.35 7.35 12.95
CA VAL A 95 2.77 6.21 12.13
C VAL A 95 3.51 5.22 13.00
N SER A 96 3.04 3.98 13.03
CA SER A 96 3.64 2.91 13.84
C SER A 96 3.89 1.66 13.00
N PRO A 97 4.88 0.82 13.33
CA PRO A 97 5.03 -0.48 12.69
C PRO A 97 3.79 -1.35 12.88
N TYR A 98 3.46 -2.12 11.85
CA TYR A 98 2.37 -3.08 11.88
C TYR A 98 2.92 -4.48 11.63
N VAL A 99 2.63 -5.43 12.53
CA VAL A 99 2.98 -6.84 12.35
C VAL A 99 1.68 -7.62 12.13
N PRO A 100 1.46 -8.22 10.95
CA PRO A 100 0.25 -8.98 10.70
C PRO A 100 0.25 -10.24 11.56
N SER A 101 -0.89 -10.60 12.14
CA SER A 101 -1.01 -11.90 12.79
C SER A 101 -0.94 -13.03 11.77
N ALA A 102 -0.38 -14.19 12.16
CA ALA A 102 -0.18 -15.36 11.29
C ALA A 102 -1.47 -15.87 10.59
N ARG A 103 -2.65 -15.39 11.01
CA ARG A 103 -3.96 -15.73 10.46
C ARG A 103 -4.38 -14.87 9.26
N LEU A 104 -3.56 -13.93 8.80
CA LEU A 104 -3.94 -12.94 7.79
C LEU A 104 -3.43 -13.25 6.37
N ALA A 105 -3.07 -14.51 6.08
CA ALA A 105 -2.74 -14.91 4.70
C ALA A 105 -3.98 -14.78 3.81
N LEU A 106 -3.84 -14.00 2.74
CA LEU A 106 -4.92 -13.71 1.80
C LEU A 106 -5.05 -14.89 0.82
N ALA A 107 -6.21 -15.56 0.84
CA ALA A 107 -6.50 -16.69 -0.05
C ALA A 107 -7.07 -16.22 -1.39
N THR A 108 -8.01 -15.27 -1.33
CA THR A 108 -8.73 -14.79 -2.51
C THR A 108 -8.96 -13.29 -2.40
N LEU A 109 -8.68 -12.60 -3.50
CA LEU A 109 -8.91 -11.17 -3.68
C LEU A 109 -9.83 -10.97 -4.87
N SER A 110 -10.99 -10.35 -4.65
CA SER A 110 -11.90 -9.95 -5.73
C SER A 110 -11.63 -8.50 -6.11
N LEU A 111 -11.43 -8.25 -7.40
CA LEU A 111 -10.97 -6.97 -7.94
C LEU A 111 -11.92 -6.45 -9.01
N ASN A 112 -12.29 -5.17 -8.90
CA ASN A 112 -12.94 -4.41 -9.96
C ASN A 112 -11.88 -3.60 -10.71
N VAL A 113 -11.87 -3.67 -12.04
CA VAL A 113 -10.81 -3.09 -12.88
C VAL A 113 -11.43 -2.08 -13.85
N ASP A 114 -10.92 -0.86 -13.83
CA ASP A 114 -11.26 0.22 -14.78
C ASP A 114 -9.97 0.88 -15.31
N LEU A 115 -10.07 1.72 -16.33
CA LEU A 115 -8.97 2.56 -16.80
C LEU A 115 -8.80 3.77 -15.88
N LEU A 116 -7.57 4.01 -15.41
CA LEU A 116 -7.23 5.11 -14.50
C LEU A 116 -7.52 6.49 -15.11
N SER A 117 -7.40 6.61 -16.43
CA SER A 117 -7.94 7.74 -17.19
C SER A 117 -8.96 7.23 -18.18
N LYS A 118 -10.22 7.63 -18.01
CA LYS A 118 -11.25 7.45 -19.03
C LYS A 118 -10.79 8.24 -20.26
N GLY A 119 -10.45 7.52 -21.33
CA GLY A 119 -9.99 8.14 -22.57
C GLY A 119 -11.04 9.11 -23.11
N LYS A 120 -10.59 10.15 -23.83
CA LYS A 120 -11.49 10.88 -24.73
C LYS A 120 -12.08 9.89 -25.74
N ALA A 121 -13.31 10.13 -26.19
CA ALA A 121 -13.96 9.32 -27.22
C ALA A 121 -13.00 9.11 -28.42
N GLY A 122 -12.81 7.86 -28.86
CA GLY A 122 -11.93 7.50 -29.98
C GLY A 122 -10.60 6.83 -29.63
N ARG A 123 -10.25 6.61 -28.34
CA ARG A 123 -9.10 5.75 -28.00
C ARG A 123 -9.39 4.28 -28.30
N PRO A 124 -8.38 3.51 -28.76
CA PRO A 124 -8.51 2.07 -28.95
C PRO A 124 -8.98 1.39 -27.65
N LYS A 125 -9.91 0.44 -27.77
CA LYS A 125 -10.30 -0.42 -26.64
C LYS A 125 -9.06 -1.17 -26.17
N VAL A 126 -8.72 -1.04 -24.90
CA VAL A 126 -7.64 -1.81 -24.28
C VAL A 126 -8.13 -3.25 -24.16
N LYS A 127 -7.41 -4.19 -24.79
CA LYS A 127 -7.57 -5.61 -24.51
C LYS A 127 -6.61 -5.97 -23.39
N LEU A 128 -7.13 -6.58 -22.33
CA LEU A 128 -6.34 -7.06 -21.20
C LEU A 128 -6.45 -8.58 -21.15
N ASP A 129 -5.31 -9.24 -21.06
CA ASP A 129 -5.26 -10.65 -20.70
C ASP A 129 -5.39 -10.78 -19.17
N CYS A 130 -6.38 -11.53 -18.69
CA CYS A 130 -6.63 -11.68 -17.26
C CYS A 130 -5.51 -12.44 -16.53
N GLY A 131 -4.84 -13.36 -17.21
CA GLY A 131 -3.68 -14.08 -16.67
C GLY A 131 -2.48 -13.14 -16.50
N ALA A 132 -2.16 -12.37 -17.54
CA ALA A 132 -1.11 -11.35 -17.49
C ALA A 132 -1.40 -10.29 -16.42
N LEU A 133 -2.66 -9.84 -16.32
CA LEU A 133 -3.09 -8.92 -15.28
C LEU A 133 -2.91 -9.50 -13.86
N GLY A 134 -3.28 -10.77 -13.68
CA GLY A 134 -3.09 -11.46 -12.40
C GLY A 134 -1.62 -11.53 -11.99
N GLU A 135 -0.72 -11.85 -12.92
CA GLU A 135 0.71 -11.89 -12.66
C GLU A 135 1.31 -10.49 -12.43
N ALA A 136 0.87 -9.49 -13.20
CA ALA A 136 1.27 -8.10 -12.98
C ALA A 136 0.84 -7.59 -11.59
N PHE A 137 -0.38 -7.91 -11.16
CA PHE A 137 -0.89 -7.56 -9.84
C PHE A 137 -0.07 -8.22 -8.72
N LYS A 138 0.14 -9.55 -8.80
CA LYS A 138 0.93 -10.29 -7.81
C LYS A 138 2.36 -9.77 -7.73
N SER A 139 2.98 -9.46 -8.87
CA SER A 139 4.33 -8.93 -8.95
C SER A 139 4.43 -7.53 -8.32
N ALA A 140 3.51 -6.63 -8.67
CA ALA A 140 3.52 -5.24 -8.20
C ALA A 140 3.22 -5.13 -6.69
N PHE A 141 2.33 -5.97 -6.17
CA PHE A 141 1.78 -5.81 -4.83
C PHE A 141 2.07 -6.97 -3.87
N ARG A 142 3.10 -7.76 -4.17
CA ARG A 142 3.55 -8.85 -3.30
C ARG A 142 3.83 -8.33 -1.87
N LEU A 143 3.41 -9.09 -0.87
CA LEU A 143 3.57 -8.77 0.56
C LEU A 143 2.84 -7.48 0.99
N GLN A 144 1.86 -6.98 0.24
CA GLN A 144 1.05 -5.83 0.67
C GLN A 144 -0.25 -6.28 1.32
N VAL A 145 -0.78 -5.42 2.18
CA VAL A 145 -2.09 -5.60 2.81
C VAL A 145 -3.13 -4.84 2.00
N PHE A 146 -4.30 -5.46 1.82
CA PHE A 146 -5.43 -4.91 1.10
C PHE A 146 -6.68 -4.90 1.98
N ALA A 147 -7.47 -3.84 1.84
CA ALA A 147 -8.77 -3.70 2.48
C ALA A 147 -9.87 -3.49 1.44
N VAL A 148 -11.08 -3.98 1.74
CA VAL A 148 -12.25 -3.78 0.87
C VAL A 148 -12.50 -2.28 0.67
N GLY A 149 -12.77 -1.89 -0.57
CA GLY A 149 -12.94 -0.50 -0.98
C GLY A 149 -11.64 0.24 -1.33
N GLN A 150 -10.47 -0.33 -1.04
CA GLN A 150 -9.19 0.28 -1.40
C GLN A 150 -9.01 0.31 -2.91
N GLN A 151 -8.57 1.46 -3.42
CA GLN A 151 -8.19 1.62 -4.82
C GLN A 151 -6.67 1.67 -4.96
N VAL A 152 -6.14 1.01 -5.98
CA VAL A 152 -4.73 1.01 -6.34
C VAL A 152 -4.55 1.25 -7.83
N ALA A 153 -3.46 1.91 -8.19
CA ALA A 153 -3.09 2.09 -9.59
C ALA A 153 -2.15 0.95 -10.00
N LEU A 154 -2.38 0.34 -11.17
CA LEU A 154 -1.46 -0.64 -11.76
C LEU A 154 -1.12 -0.22 -13.19
N ASP A 155 0.15 -0.39 -13.57
CA ASP A 155 0.56 -0.33 -14.97
C ASP A 155 0.70 -1.77 -15.47
N CYS A 156 -0.15 -2.18 -16.40
CA CYS A 156 -0.15 -3.50 -17.00
C CYS A 156 0.02 -3.33 -18.52
N GLU A 157 1.21 -3.66 -19.02
CA GLU A 157 1.53 -3.57 -20.45
C GLU A 157 1.28 -2.17 -21.06
N GLY A 158 1.52 -1.11 -20.27
CA GLY A 158 1.29 0.28 -20.68
C GLY A 158 -0.15 0.77 -20.48
N ALA A 159 -1.08 -0.12 -20.11
CA ALA A 159 -2.42 0.24 -19.67
C ALA A 159 -2.40 0.66 -18.20
N LYS A 160 -2.79 1.90 -17.94
CA LYS A 160 -2.92 2.43 -16.57
C LYS A 160 -4.32 2.10 -16.03
N LEU A 161 -4.36 1.24 -15.04
CA LEU A 161 -5.59 0.69 -14.46
C LEU A 161 -5.86 1.29 -13.08
N ASP A 162 -7.13 1.55 -12.78
CA ASP A 162 -7.66 1.76 -11.43
C ASP A 162 -8.27 0.43 -10.98
N ILE A 163 -7.69 -0.16 -9.95
CA ILE A 163 -8.11 -1.44 -9.41
C ILE A 163 -8.71 -1.20 -8.03
N ARG A 164 -9.98 -1.55 -7.86
CA ARG A 164 -10.68 -1.49 -6.58
C ARG A 164 -10.83 -2.88 -5.97
N VAL A 165 -10.45 -3.03 -4.71
CA VAL A 165 -10.70 -4.23 -3.93
C VAL A 165 -12.17 -4.33 -3.59
N ASP A 166 -12.83 -5.39 -4.04
CA ASP A 166 -14.26 -5.65 -3.84
C ASP A 166 -14.52 -6.67 -2.73
N GLY A 167 -13.61 -7.62 -2.57
CA GLY A 167 -13.73 -8.68 -1.55
C GLY A 167 -12.38 -9.26 -1.16
N VAL A 168 -12.27 -9.68 0.10
CA VAL A 168 -11.08 -10.35 0.65
C VAL A 168 -11.55 -11.60 1.39
N ALA A 169 -10.97 -12.76 1.06
CA ALA A 169 -11.13 -13.99 1.82
C ALA A 169 -9.77 -14.48 2.34
N HIS A 170 -9.72 -14.84 3.61
CA HIS A 170 -8.52 -15.38 4.25
C HIS A 170 -8.54 -16.91 4.20
N SER A 171 -7.37 -17.53 4.03
CA SER A 171 -7.25 -18.96 4.25
C SER A 171 -7.19 -19.20 5.74
N ALA A 172 -8.00 -20.10 6.26
CA ALA A 172 -7.73 -20.67 7.58
C ALA A 172 -6.48 -21.54 7.43
N VAL A 173 -5.30 -20.99 7.76
CA VAL A 173 -4.13 -21.82 8.02
C VAL A 173 -4.44 -22.51 9.34
N MET A 174 -4.94 -23.76 9.27
CA MET A 174 -5.01 -24.62 10.44
C MET A 174 -3.58 -24.76 10.97
N GLY A 175 -3.33 -24.17 12.14
CA GLY A 175 -2.16 -24.43 12.95
C GLY A 175 -2.44 -25.57 13.90
#